data_AF-A0A843KH45-F1
#
_entry.id   AF-A0A843KH45-F1
#
_cell.length_a   1.000
_cell.length_b   1.000
_cell.length_c   1.000
_cell.angle_alpha   90.00
_cell.angle_beta   90.00
_cell.angle_gamma   90.00
#
_symmetry.space_group_name_H-M   'P 1'
#
loop_
_entity.id
_entity.type
_entity.pdbx_description
1 polymer ?
#
loop_
_entity_poly.entity_id
_entity_poly.type
_entity_poly.pdbx_seq_one_letter_code
_entity_poly.pdbx_strand_id
1 'polypeptide(L)'
;MNLLASLSICQDQLAPGDSWTYEASHRVQESDICSCIVNNATVNASGPCSNVSNSSGGVIVEIIYESGIDLEKISDKSGEEVDAGDTITYTYFVTNTGDENLSNVSIEDDMIRYVSYISGNDNGDYLLNPGEVWIYEGSYLVDQNDLCHSIVNYAVANAIDPCKINQSDNATVKVDTVCPVDCICCPEGENRDLTNIGDQHAVALSNSQAENNVEIDMSQRI
;
A
#
# COMPACT_ATOMS: atom_id res chain seq x y z
N MET A 1 1.09 14.10 34.79
CA MET A 1 -0.04 14.97 35.17
C MET A 1 -0.29 14.74 36.66
N ASN A 2 -0.09 15.74 37.53
CA ASN A 2 -0.33 15.58 38.96
C ASN A 2 -1.84 15.59 39.20
N LEU A 3 -2.44 14.41 39.43
CA LEU A 3 -3.84 14.30 39.83
C LEU A 3 -3.94 14.64 41.32
N LEU A 4 -4.30 15.88 41.64
CA LEU A 4 -4.67 16.27 42.99
C LEU A 4 -6.08 15.75 43.26
N ALA A 5 -6.19 14.63 43.98
CA ALA A 5 -7.46 14.21 44.56
C ALA A 5 -7.83 15.19 45.68
N SER A 6 -8.93 15.92 45.51
CA SER A 6 -9.55 16.68 46.60
C SER A 6 -10.80 15.95 47.07
N LEU A 7 -10.78 15.46 48.31
CA LEU A 7 -11.98 15.00 49.00
C LEU A 7 -12.01 15.59 50.42
N SER A 8 -13.13 16.21 50.77
CA SER A 8 -13.41 16.68 52.13
C SER A 8 -13.62 15.48 53.06
N ILE A 9 -12.67 15.26 53.96
CA ILE A 9 -12.76 14.30 55.06
C ILE A 9 -12.96 15.11 56.35
N CYS A 10 -13.91 14.74 57.21
CA CYS A 10 -14.20 15.46 58.46
C CYS A 10 -13.21 15.13 59.62
N GLN A 11 -12.04 14.59 59.28
CA GLN A 11 -10.97 14.16 60.20
C GLN A 11 -9.63 14.64 59.60
N ASP A 12 -8.96 15.56 60.28
CA ASP A 12 -7.66 16.11 59.84
C ASP A 12 -6.46 15.24 60.29
N GLN A 13 -6.70 14.05 60.87
CA GLN A 13 -5.65 13.20 61.44
C GLN A 13 -5.94 11.70 61.21
N LEU A 14 -4.91 10.95 60.81
CA LEU A 14 -4.91 9.49 60.73
C LEU A 14 -4.35 8.92 62.05
N ALA A 15 -5.13 8.12 62.78
CA ALA A 15 -4.69 7.56 64.06
C ALA A 15 -3.79 6.32 63.87
N PRO A 16 -3.01 5.90 64.90
CA PRO A 16 -2.18 4.71 64.79
C PRO A 16 -3.00 3.44 64.48
N GLY A 17 -2.67 2.76 63.38
CA GLY A 17 -3.35 1.55 62.92
C GLY A 17 -4.51 1.80 61.94
N ASP A 18 -4.91 3.06 61.74
CA ASP A 18 -5.92 3.41 60.74
C ASP A 18 -5.33 3.44 59.32
N SER A 19 -6.19 3.24 58.33
CA SER A 19 -5.87 3.34 56.92
C SER A 19 -6.86 4.23 56.20
N TRP A 20 -6.38 5.06 55.28
CA TRP A 20 -7.20 5.76 54.30
C TRP A 20 -6.97 5.18 52.92
N THR A 21 -8.05 5.03 52.16
CA THR A 21 -8.01 4.58 50.77
C THR A 21 -8.35 5.76 49.88
N TYR A 22 -7.55 5.97 48.84
CA TYR A 22 -7.78 6.97 47.81
C TYR A 22 -7.89 6.28 46.46
N GLU A 23 -8.87 6.67 45.66
CA GLU A 23 -9.06 6.18 44.31
C GLU A 23 -8.86 7.32 43.31
N ALA A 24 -8.16 7.02 42.22
CA ALA A 24 -7.98 7.87 41.08
C ALA A 24 -8.10 7.02 39.81
N SER A 25 -8.76 7.55 38.79
CA SER A 25 -8.91 6.88 37.50
C SER A 25 -8.24 7.70 36.39
N HIS A 26 -7.62 6.99 35.45
CA HIS A 26 -7.12 7.54 34.20
C HIS A 26 -7.88 6.90 33.05
N ARG A 27 -8.45 7.72 32.17
CA ARG A 27 -9.07 7.24 30.94
C ARG A 27 -7.98 7.17 29.87
N VAL A 28 -7.71 5.97 29.38
CA VAL A 28 -6.76 5.74 28.28
C VAL A 28 -7.23 6.53 27.05
N GLN A 29 -6.29 7.22 26.42
CA GLN A 29 -6.48 7.98 25.19
C GLN A 29 -5.57 7.43 24.09
N GLU A 30 -5.87 7.75 22.84
CA GLU A 30 -5.03 7.37 21.68
C GLU A 30 -3.57 7.84 21.85
N SER A 31 -3.34 9.00 22.48
CA SER A 31 -1.98 9.46 22.78
C SER A 31 -1.19 8.55 23.74
N ASP A 32 -1.89 7.72 24.52
CA ASP A 32 -1.25 6.77 25.43
C ASP A 32 -0.76 5.53 24.68
N ILE A 33 -1.28 5.21 23.48
CA ILE A 33 -1.01 3.94 22.80
C ILE A 33 0.47 3.73 22.45
N CYS A 34 1.20 4.83 22.27
CA CYS A 34 2.60 4.83 21.87
C CYS A 34 3.57 4.93 23.06
N SER A 35 3.09 4.78 24.30
CA SER A 35 3.91 4.89 25.50
C SER A 35 3.33 4.12 26.68
N CYS A 36 4.17 3.71 27.62
CA CYS A 36 3.66 3.12 28.86
C CYS A 36 2.96 4.18 29.73
N ILE A 37 1.85 3.80 30.35
CA ILE A 37 1.22 4.62 31.38
C ILE A 37 1.96 4.38 32.69
N VAL A 38 2.63 5.43 33.19
CA VAL A 38 3.34 5.41 34.48
C VAL A 38 2.52 6.16 35.53
N ASN A 39 2.09 5.45 36.56
CA ASN A 39 1.41 6.04 37.70
C ASN A 39 2.31 5.99 38.94
N ASN A 40 2.63 7.16 39.49
CA ASN A 40 3.42 7.29 40.72
C ASN A 40 2.56 7.95 41.81
N ALA A 41 2.42 7.27 42.95
CA ALA A 41 1.77 7.81 44.13
C ALA A 41 2.83 8.15 45.19
N THR A 42 2.64 9.27 45.87
CA THR A 42 3.46 9.69 47.01
C THR A 42 2.56 10.04 48.17
N VAL A 43 2.85 9.49 49.35
CA VAL A 43 2.21 9.89 50.60
C VAL A 43 3.19 10.76 51.39
N ASN A 44 2.73 11.95 51.75
CA ASN A 44 3.43 12.85 52.64
C ASN A 44 2.60 13.04 53.90
N ALA A 45 3.23 12.96 55.07
CA ALA A 45 2.55 13.18 56.33
C ALA A 45 3.41 14.03 57.27
N SER A 46 2.75 14.73 58.19
CA SER A 46 3.38 15.50 59.25
C SER A 46 2.79 15.07 60.58
N GLY A 47 3.62 15.09 61.62
CA GLY A 47 3.26 14.65 62.95
C GLY A 47 3.78 15.63 64.01
N PRO A 48 3.24 15.59 65.23
CA PRO A 48 3.59 16.53 66.31
C PRO A 48 5.08 16.49 66.70
N CYS A 49 5.80 15.43 66.38
CA CYS A 49 7.24 15.27 66.63
C CYS A 49 8.13 15.41 65.37
N SER A 50 7.58 15.93 64.27
CA SER A 50 8.28 16.29 63.02
C SER A 50 8.90 15.13 62.21
N ASN A 51 9.09 13.93 62.78
CA ASN A 51 9.65 12.77 62.10
C ASN A 51 8.55 11.85 61.56
N VAL A 52 8.10 12.08 60.33
CA VAL A 52 7.22 11.14 59.61
C VAL A 52 7.92 10.65 58.36
N SER A 53 7.83 9.35 58.10
CA SER A 53 8.37 8.74 56.88
C SER A 53 7.39 8.93 55.73
N ASN A 54 7.83 9.64 54.69
CA ASN A 54 7.12 9.66 53.42
C ASN A 54 7.44 8.40 52.63
N SER A 55 6.51 7.95 51.81
CA SER A 55 6.68 6.77 50.96
C SER A 55 6.13 7.05 49.56
N SER A 56 6.68 6.36 48.57
CA SER A 56 6.20 6.40 47.20
C SER A 56 6.13 4.99 46.62
N GLY A 57 5.26 4.83 45.63
CA GLY A 57 5.07 3.59 44.89
C GLY A 57 4.66 3.90 43.46
N GLY A 58 5.14 3.09 42.53
CA GLY A 58 4.85 3.24 41.11
C GLY A 58 4.28 1.96 40.51
N VAL A 59 3.40 2.12 39.53
CA VAL A 59 2.93 1.05 38.64
C VAL A 59 3.08 1.49 37.20
N ILE A 60 3.51 0.55 36.35
CA ILE A 60 3.63 0.74 34.91
C ILE A 60 2.57 -0.16 34.26
N VAL A 61 1.78 0.43 33.36
CA VAL A 61 0.82 -0.30 32.53
C VAL A 61 1.29 -0.18 31.08
N GLU A 62 1.56 -1.32 30.47
CA GLU A 62 1.91 -1.43 29.05
C GLU A 62 0.63 -1.53 28.21
N ILE A 63 0.59 -0.81 27.10
CA ILE A 63 -0.49 -0.89 26.11
C ILE A 63 0.02 -1.73 24.95
N ILE A 64 -0.79 -2.70 24.53
CA ILE A 64 -0.53 -3.57 23.38
C ILE A 64 -1.56 -3.25 22.31
N TYR A 65 -1.11 -3.08 21.08
CA TYR A 65 -1.95 -2.94 19.88
C TYR A 65 -1.26 -3.60 18.70
N GLU A 66 -2.04 -4.10 17.75
CA GLU A 66 -1.51 -4.60 16.48
C GLU A 66 -1.79 -3.59 15.37
N SER A 67 -0.82 -3.42 14.48
CA SER A 67 -0.94 -2.59 13.28
C SER A 67 -0.52 -3.41 12.08
N GLY A 68 -1.24 -3.27 10.99
CA GLY A 68 -0.95 -3.98 9.75
C GLY A 68 -1.80 -3.47 8.60
N ILE A 69 -1.23 -3.58 7.41
CA ILE A 69 -1.90 -3.30 6.14
C ILE A 69 -1.72 -4.52 5.27
N ASP A 70 -2.73 -4.84 4.46
CA ASP A 70 -2.71 -5.91 3.48
C ASP A 70 -3.04 -5.32 2.11
N LEU A 71 -2.32 -5.76 1.08
CA LEU A 71 -2.53 -5.38 -0.30
C LEU A 71 -2.85 -6.62 -1.14
N GLU A 72 -4.07 -6.68 -1.65
CA GLU A 72 -4.42 -7.58 -2.74
C GLU A 72 -4.42 -6.81 -4.07
N LYS A 73 -3.84 -7.41 -5.10
CA LYS A 73 -3.79 -6.85 -6.46
C LYS A 73 -4.29 -7.88 -7.46
N ILE A 74 -5.20 -7.46 -8.32
CA ILE A 74 -5.74 -8.29 -9.41
C ILE A 74 -5.65 -7.54 -10.74
N SER A 75 -5.73 -8.29 -11.84
CA SER A 75 -5.92 -7.76 -13.19
C SER A 75 -7.19 -8.31 -13.82
N ASP A 76 -7.81 -7.51 -14.68
CA ASP A 76 -8.92 -7.95 -15.56
C ASP A 76 -8.46 -8.91 -16.67
N LYS A 77 -7.15 -9.07 -16.85
CA LYS A 77 -6.50 -9.96 -17.83
C LYS A 77 -5.79 -11.17 -17.22
N SER A 78 -6.05 -11.48 -15.95
CA SER A 78 -5.42 -12.62 -15.28
C SER A 78 -5.80 -13.95 -15.95
N GLY A 79 -4.79 -14.68 -16.43
CA GLY A 79 -4.98 -15.96 -17.14
C GLY A 79 -5.40 -15.83 -18.61
N GLU A 80 -5.43 -14.61 -19.16
CA GLU A 80 -5.59 -14.34 -20.58
C GLU A 80 -4.23 -14.02 -21.21
N GLU A 81 -4.07 -14.28 -22.51
CA GLU A 81 -2.98 -13.71 -23.29
C GLU A 81 -3.43 -12.35 -23.85
N VAL A 82 -2.58 -11.34 -23.72
CA VAL A 82 -2.81 -9.98 -24.26
C VAL A 82 -1.88 -9.68 -25.44
N ASP A 83 -2.33 -8.80 -26.34
CA ASP A 83 -1.56 -8.32 -27.49
C ASP A 83 -1.23 -6.82 -27.36
N ALA A 84 -0.35 -6.32 -28.22
CA ALA A 84 0.02 -4.92 -28.25
C ALA A 84 -1.20 -4.05 -28.55
N GLY A 85 -1.38 -2.99 -27.75
CA GLY A 85 -2.55 -2.10 -27.82
C GLY A 85 -3.70 -2.50 -26.90
N ASP A 86 -3.67 -3.68 -26.29
CA ASP A 86 -4.61 -4.02 -25.22
C ASP A 86 -4.36 -3.15 -23.98
N THR A 87 -5.43 -2.89 -23.23
CA THR A 87 -5.34 -2.20 -21.93
C THR A 87 -5.60 -3.20 -20.82
N ILE A 88 -4.68 -3.28 -19.87
CA ILE A 88 -4.82 -4.05 -18.64
C ILE A 88 -5.27 -3.09 -17.54
N THR A 89 -6.36 -3.42 -16.86
CA THR A 89 -6.84 -2.71 -15.67
C THR A 89 -6.39 -3.48 -14.43
N TYR A 90 -5.66 -2.80 -13.55
CA TYR A 90 -5.28 -3.34 -12.25
C TYR A 90 -6.19 -2.75 -11.16
N THR A 91 -6.74 -3.63 -10.32
CA THR A 91 -7.53 -3.25 -9.14
C THR A 91 -6.74 -3.63 -7.90
N TYR A 92 -6.66 -2.70 -6.95
CA TYR A 92 -5.94 -2.85 -5.68
C TYR A 92 -6.95 -2.78 -4.54
N PHE A 93 -6.91 -3.76 -3.64
CA PHE A 93 -7.67 -3.78 -2.40
C PHE A 93 -6.69 -3.58 -1.24
N VAL A 94 -6.83 -2.45 -0.56
CA VAL A 94 -5.98 -2.09 0.58
C VAL A 94 -6.81 -2.27 1.85
N THR A 95 -6.40 -3.19 2.71
CA THR A 95 -7.13 -3.54 3.94
C THR A 95 -6.34 -3.15 5.18
N ASN A 96 -6.96 -2.53 6.18
CA ASN A 96 -6.35 -2.41 7.51
C ASN A 96 -6.66 -3.66 8.34
N THR A 97 -5.61 -4.41 8.66
CA THR A 97 -5.69 -5.67 9.42
C THR A 97 -5.40 -5.51 10.91
N GLY A 98 -5.09 -4.29 11.36
CA GLY A 98 -4.77 -3.96 12.74
C GLY A 98 -5.98 -3.48 13.56
N ASP A 99 -5.68 -3.04 14.78
CA ASP A 99 -6.68 -2.58 15.77
C ASP A 99 -6.91 -1.06 15.73
N GLU A 100 -6.06 -0.33 15.01
CA GLU A 100 -6.02 1.13 15.02
C GLU A 100 -6.09 1.74 13.62
N ASN A 101 -6.58 2.97 13.55
CA ASN A 101 -6.74 3.69 12.29
C ASN A 101 -5.38 3.97 11.63
N LEU A 102 -5.32 3.74 10.32
CA LEU A 102 -4.16 4.05 9.49
C LEU A 102 -4.37 5.35 8.71
N SER A 103 -3.31 6.14 8.58
CA SER A 103 -3.32 7.43 7.89
C SER A 103 -2.35 7.44 6.71
N ASN A 104 -2.48 8.41 5.81
CA ASN A 104 -1.58 8.59 4.65
C ASN A 104 -1.47 7.34 3.78
N VAL A 105 -2.60 6.70 3.47
CA VAL A 105 -2.63 5.53 2.58
C VAL A 105 -2.22 5.93 1.17
N SER A 106 -1.23 5.25 0.61
CA SER A 106 -0.76 5.44 -0.77
C SER A 106 -0.41 4.11 -1.43
N ILE A 107 -0.48 4.07 -2.75
CA ILE A 107 -0.03 2.95 -3.58
C ILE A 107 1.06 3.44 -4.51
N GLU A 108 2.18 2.74 -4.51
CA GLU A 108 3.26 2.88 -5.48
C GLU A 108 3.30 1.63 -6.34
N ASP A 109 3.39 1.80 -7.66
CA ASP A 109 3.41 0.70 -8.61
C ASP A 109 4.52 0.97 -9.64
N ASP A 110 5.25 -0.08 -10.03
CA ASP A 110 6.44 0.04 -10.89
C ASP A 110 6.10 0.29 -12.37
N MET A 111 4.88 -0.05 -12.80
CA MET A 111 4.41 0.12 -14.19
C MET A 111 3.32 1.20 -14.31
N ILE A 112 2.56 1.46 -13.25
CA ILE A 112 1.40 2.35 -13.25
C ILE A 112 1.74 3.70 -12.64
N ARG A 113 1.73 4.74 -13.49
CA ARG A 113 2.03 6.11 -13.06
C ARG A 113 0.94 6.75 -12.19
N TYR A 114 -0.32 6.43 -12.44
CA TYR A 114 -1.46 7.05 -11.77
C TYR A 114 -2.41 5.98 -11.26
N VAL A 115 -2.40 5.78 -9.95
CA VAL A 115 -3.36 4.94 -9.23
C VAL A 115 -4.38 5.87 -8.56
N SER A 116 -5.67 5.61 -8.78
CA SER A 116 -6.76 6.47 -8.32
C SER A 116 -7.68 5.71 -7.37
N TYR A 117 -8.11 6.38 -6.30
CA TYR A 117 -9.14 5.84 -5.40
C TYR A 117 -10.49 5.76 -6.13
N ILE A 118 -11.15 4.61 -6.01
CA ILE A 118 -12.43 4.32 -6.66
C ILE A 118 -13.56 4.25 -5.65
N SER A 119 -13.40 3.43 -4.61
CA SER A 119 -14.44 3.17 -3.61
C SER A 119 -13.89 2.44 -2.40
N GLY A 120 -14.74 2.14 -1.43
CA GLY A 120 -14.43 1.31 -0.26
C GLY A 120 -15.61 1.32 0.70
N ASN A 121 -15.49 0.62 1.81
CA ASN A 121 -16.36 0.81 2.98
C ASN A 121 -15.85 1.97 3.88
N ASP A 122 -15.32 3.00 3.23
CA ASP A 122 -14.85 4.26 3.81
C ASP A 122 -16.01 5.01 4.47
N ASN A 123 -15.78 5.47 5.69
CA ASN A 123 -16.74 6.25 6.47
C ASN A 123 -16.60 7.79 6.25
N GLY A 124 -15.58 8.23 5.49
CA GLY A 124 -15.34 9.61 5.09
C GLY A 124 -14.48 10.42 6.07
N ASP A 125 -13.82 9.77 7.02
CA ASP A 125 -12.87 10.40 7.96
C ASP A 125 -11.44 10.50 7.41
N TYR A 126 -11.18 10.00 6.20
CA TYR A 126 -9.87 9.92 5.55
C TYR A 126 -8.85 9.08 6.32
N LEU A 127 -9.34 8.14 7.14
CA LEU A 127 -8.54 7.15 7.84
C LEU A 127 -8.99 5.77 7.37
N LEU A 128 -8.03 4.89 7.12
CA LEU A 128 -8.34 3.49 6.84
C LEU A 128 -8.55 2.80 8.19
N ASN A 129 -9.80 2.66 8.59
CA ASN A 129 -10.16 2.14 9.90
C ASN A 129 -10.03 0.61 9.95
N PRO A 130 -9.92 0.00 11.14
CA PRO A 130 -9.85 -1.46 11.28
C PRO A 130 -10.97 -2.17 10.50
N GLY A 131 -10.57 -3.09 9.61
CA GLY A 131 -11.49 -3.84 8.74
C GLY A 131 -12.07 -3.05 7.57
N GLU A 132 -11.67 -1.80 7.36
CA GLU A 132 -11.93 -1.10 6.10
C GLU A 132 -11.04 -1.63 4.98
N VAL A 133 -11.61 -1.61 3.77
CA VAL A 133 -11.02 -1.99 2.50
C VAL A 133 -11.23 -0.84 1.53
N TRP A 134 -10.14 -0.23 1.10
CA TRP A 134 -10.13 0.83 0.10
C TRP A 134 -9.69 0.26 -1.25
N ILE A 135 -10.44 0.61 -2.29
CA ILE A 135 -10.29 0.08 -3.65
C ILE A 135 -9.72 1.17 -4.55
N TYR A 136 -8.63 0.84 -5.22
CA TYR A 136 -7.98 1.71 -6.18
C TYR A 136 -7.87 1.04 -7.54
N GLU A 137 -7.70 1.84 -8.60
CA GLU A 137 -7.45 1.35 -9.94
C GLU A 137 -6.35 2.14 -10.66
N GLY A 138 -5.71 1.45 -11.60
CA GLY A 138 -4.85 2.07 -12.60
C GLY A 138 -4.72 1.18 -13.83
N SER A 139 -4.33 1.76 -14.96
CA SER A 139 -4.31 1.08 -16.25
C SER A 139 -2.94 1.10 -16.92
N TYR A 140 -2.64 0.01 -17.63
CA TYR A 140 -1.43 -0.16 -18.42
C TYR A 140 -1.81 -0.46 -19.87
N LEU A 141 -1.18 0.26 -20.81
CA LEU A 141 -1.32 0.00 -22.24
C LEU A 141 -0.15 -0.90 -22.66
N VAL A 142 -0.45 -2.10 -23.16
CA VAL A 142 0.55 -3.07 -23.60
C VAL A 142 1.28 -2.53 -24.83
N ASP A 143 2.60 -2.48 -24.77
CA ASP A 143 3.48 -2.04 -25.85
C ASP A 143 3.97 -3.23 -26.68
N GLN A 144 4.41 -2.97 -27.92
CA GLN A 144 4.98 -3.99 -28.79
C GLN A 144 6.21 -4.69 -28.17
N ASN A 145 6.95 -3.99 -27.32
CA ASN A 145 8.13 -4.55 -26.65
C ASN A 145 7.80 -5.51 -25.49
N ASP A 146 6.55 -5.52 -25.02
CA ASP A 146 6.11 -6.43 -23.97
C ASP A 146 5.85 -7.84 -24.51
N LEU A 147 5.60 -7.97 -25.83
CA LEU A 147 5.28 -9.25 -26.46
C LEU A 147 6.40 -10.28 -26.29
N CYS A 148 5.99 -11.55 -26.38
CA CYS A 148 6.86 -12.72 -26.15
C CYS A 148 7.46 -12.81 -24.73
N HIS A 149 6.98 -12.00 -23.78
CA HIS A 149 7.38 -12.03 -22.37
C HIS A 149 6.15 -11.83 -21.48
N SER A 150 6.19 -12.35 -20.26
CA SER A 150 5.12 -12.04 -19.31
C SER A 150 5.31 -10.63 -18.75
N ILE A 151 4.23 -9.86 -18.72
CA ILE A 151 4.17 -8.60 -17.98
C ILE A 151 4.03 -8.94 -16.50
N VAL A 152 4.99 -8.51 -15.69
CA VAL A 152 4.99 -8.69 -14.24
C VAL A 152 4.88 -7.33 -13.60
N ASN A 153 3.76 -7.07 -12.95
CA ASN A 153 3.45 -5.77 -12.34
C ASN A 153 3.51 -5.87 -10.81
N TYR A 154 4.33 -5.05 -10.16
CA TYR A 154 4.59 -5.04 -8.72
C TYR A 154 4.11 -3.73 -8.07
N ALA A 155 3.33 -3.84 -6.99
CA ALA A 155 2.87 -2.66 -6.23
C ALA A 155 3.14 -2.80 -4.73
N VAL A 156 3.26 -1.64 -4.07
CA VAL A 156 3.42 -1.49 -2.63
C VAL A 156 2.36 -0.53 -2.10
N ALA A 157 1.59 -0.98 -1.12
CA ALA A 157 0.72 -0.11 -0.33
C ALA A 157 1.50 0.37 0.90
N ASN A 158 1.34 1.65 1.24
CA ASN A 158 1.96 2.25 2.41
C ASN A 158 0.90 2.96 3.24
N ALA A 159 1.04 2.94 4.57
CA ALA A 159 0.27 3.76 5.48
C ALA A 159 1.07 4.05 6.76
N ILE A 160 0.55 4.92 7.62
CA ILE A 160 1.19 5.33 8.87
C ILE A 160 0.22 5.10 10.03
N ASP A 161 0.67 4.36 11.03
CA ASP A 161 -0.09 4.08 12.25
C ASP A 161 -0.11 5.28 13.23
N PRO A 162 -0.88 5.23 14.33
CA PRO A 162 -0.94 6.32 15.30
C PRO A 162 0.43 6.67 15.91
N CYS A 163 1.29 5.66 16.08
CA CYS A 163 2.65 5.78 16.60
C CYS A 163 3.71 6.18 15.58
N LYS A 164 3.29 6.56 14.38
CA LYS A 164 4.15 7.03 13.29
C LYS A 164 5.09 5.95 12.78
N ILE A 165 4.70 4.70 12.93
CA ILE A 165 5.34 3.55 12.32
C ILE A 165 4.71 3.35 10.94
N ASN A 166 5.57 3.19 9.94
CA ASN A 166 5.13 2.90 8.58
C ASN A 166 4.68 1.44 8.50
N GLN A 167 3.49 1.24 7.96
CA GLN A 167 2.97 -0.05 7.55
C GLN A 167 3.09 -0.17 6.04
N SER A 168 3.46 -1.34 5.55
CA SER A 168 3.56 -1.60 4.12
C SER A 168 3.28 -3.04 3.80
N ASP A 169 2.65 -3.26 2.66
CA ASP A 169 2.52 -4.58 2.05
C ASP A 169 2.68 -4.49 0.53
N ASN A 170 2.99 -5.60 -0.13
CA ASN A 170 3.25 -5.62 -1.56
C ASN A 170 2.55 -6.79 -2.26
N ALA A 171 2.20 -6.57 -3.53
CA ALA A 171 1.53 -7.57 -4.35
C ALA A 171 2.07 -7.55 -5.78
N THR A 172 2.12 -8.74 -6.39
CA THR A 172 2.59 -8.95 -7.77
C THR A 172 1.52 -9.66 -8.59
N VAL A 173 1.28 -9.17 -9.80
CA VAL A 173 0.42 -9.83 -10.80
C VAL A 173 1.23 -10.10 -12.05
N LYS A 174 0.99 -11.26 -12.68
CA LYS A 174 1.60 -11.68 -13.94
C LYS A 174 0.52 -11.83 -15.00
N VAL A 175 0.70 -11.19 -16.14
CA VAL A 175 -0.13 -11.34 -17.34
C VAL A 175 0.74 -11.86 -18.47
N ASP A 176 0.30 -12.89 -19.17
CA ASP A 176 1.05 -13.46 -20.29
C ASP A 176 0.70 -12.72 -21.58
N THR A 177 1.67 -12.54 -22.47
CA THR A 177 1.46 -11.90 -23.77
C THR A 177 1.48 -12.92 -24.89
N VAL A 178 0.76 -12.63 -25.96
CA VAL A 178 0.92 -13.37 -27.22
C VAL A 178 2.34 -13.17 -27.75
N CYS A 179 2.91 -14.21 -28.36
CA CYS A 179 4.10 -14.08 -29.18
C CYS A 179 3.70 -14.30 -30.65
N PRO A 180 3.48 -13.23 -31.43
CA PRO A 180 3.12 -13.37 -32.83
C PRO A 180 4.24 -14.12 -33.55
N VAL A 181 3.89 -15.20 -34.26
CA VAL A 181 4.84 -16.02 -35.03
C VAL A 181 5.58 -15.24 -36.13
N ASP A 182 5.11 -14.04 -36.46
CA ASP A 182 5.72 -13.12 -37.44
C ASP A 182 6.57 -12.00 -36.80
N CYS A 183 6.69 -11.94 -35.47
CA CYS A 183 7.67 -11.06 -34.84
C CYS A 183 9.07 -11.63 -35.06
N ILE A 184 9.81 -11.03 -36.01
CA ILE A 184 11.26 -11.18 -36.21
C ILE A 184 11.99 -10.58 -34.99
N CYS A 185 11.76 -11.15 -33.81
CA CYS A 185 12.47 -10.90 -32.57
C CYS A 185 12.96 -12.23 -31.99
N CYS A 186 13.47 -13.11 -32.85
CA CYS A 186 14.46 -14.10 -32.42
C CYS A 186 15.85 -13.46 -32.63
N PRO A 187 16.74 -13.42 -31.63
CA PRO A 187 18.13 -13.09 -31.90
C PRO A 187 18.66 -14.03 -32.99
N GLU A 188 19.30 -13.46 -34.02
CA GLU A 188 19.93 -14.21 -35.11
C GLU A 188 20.82 -15.32 -34.53
N GLY A 189 20.41 -16.58 -34.69
CA GLY A 189 21.16 -17.70 -34.12
C GLY A 189 20.63 -19.10 -34.42
N GLU A 190 19.36 -19.29 -34.79
CA GLU A 190 18.87 -20.60 -35.22
C GLU A 190 18.39 -20.54 -36.67
N ASN A 191 19.24 -21.05 -37.56
CA ASN A 191 18.96 -21.28 -38.96
C ASN A 191 17.75 -22.22 -39.09
N ARG A 192 16.54 -21.66 -39.17
CA ARG A 192 15.38 -22.39 -39.68
C ARG A 192 15.43 -22.32 -41.20
N ASP A 193 15.89 -23.42 -41.76
CA ASP A 193 15.79 -23.76 -43.17
C ASP A 193 14.37 -23.46 -43.71
N LEU A 194 14.25 -22.40 -44.51
CA LEU A 194 13.00 -21.95 -45.12
C LEU A 194 12.65 -22.72 -46.41
N THR A 195 13.22 -23.90 -46.66
CA THR A 195 12.93 -24.65 -47.88
C THR A 195 11.64 -25.47 -47.86
N ASN A 196 10.78 -25.35 -46.83
CA ASN A 196 9.60 -26.23 -46.71
C ASN A 196 8.30 -25.59 -46.18
N ILE A 197 8.00 -24.33 -46.53
CA ILE A 197 6.61 -23.84 -46.47
C ILE A 197 6.08 -23.77 -47.89
N GLY A 198 5.60 -24.93 -48.35
CA GLY A 198 4.63 -24.98 -49.43
C GLY A 198 3.29 -24.46 -48.93
N ASP A 199 2.79 -23.44 -49.62
CA ASP A 199 1.38 -23.07 -49.78
C ASP A 199 0.60 -22.37 -48.64
N GLN A 200 -0.07 -21.29 -49.08
CA GLN A 200 -1.25 -20.60 -48.55
C GLN A 200 -1.07 -19.43 -47.54
N HIS A 201 -0.60 -18.27 -48.03
CA HIS A 201 -1.38 -17.02 -47.97
C HIS A 201 -0.70 -15.93 -48.81
N ALA A 202 -1.12 -15.81 -50.06
CA ALA A 202 -0.87 -14.62 -50.86
C ALA A 202 -1.79 -13.51 -50.35
N VAL A 203 -1.30 -12.61 -49.49
CA VAL A 203 -1.93 -11.31 -49.27
C VAL A 203 -1.28 -10.33 -50.24
N ALA A 204 -2.05 -9.96 -51.27
CA ALA A 204 -1.66 -8.97 -52.25
C ALA A 204 -1.51 -7.60 -51.58
N LEU A 205 -0.28 -7.09 -51.50
CA LEU A 205 -0.04 -5.66 -51.34
C LEU A 205 -0.01 -5.04 -52.74
N SER A 206 -1.07 -4.29 -53.06
CA SER A 206 -1.14 -3.47 -54.26
C SER A 206 -0.10 -2.36 -54.20
N ASN A 207 0.87 -2.41 -55.11
CA ASN A 207 1.82 -1.33 -55.39
C ASN A 207 1.07 -0.08 -55.86
N SER A 208 1.23 1.01 -55.11
CA SER A 208 1.00 2.37 -55.59
C SER A 208 1.85 3.32 -54.78
N GLN A 209 3.16 3.39 -55.07
CA GLN A 209 3.90 4.65 -55.03
C GLN A 209 4.96 4.67 -56.12
N ALA A 210 4.97 5.80 -56.81
CA ALA A 210 5.72 6.08 -58.01
C ALA A 210 7.22 6.19 -57.74
N GLU A 211 8.03 5.51 -58.54
CA GLU A 211 9.44 5.85 -58.70
C GLU A 211 9.65 6.53 -60.05
N ASN A 212 9.89 7.84 -59.95
CA ASN A 212 10.60 8.62 -60.94
C ASN A 212 11.98 8.00 -61.16
N ASN A 213 12.28 7.68 -62.41
CA ASN A 213 13.56 7.79 -63.13
C ASN A 213 13.49 6.81 -64.32
N VAL A 214 14.05 7.00 -65.51
CA VAL A 214 14.84 8.00 -66.24
C VAL A 214 14.87 7.39 -67.66
N GLU A 215 14.68 8.16 -68.73
CA GLU A 215 15.59 8.06 -69.89
C GLU A 215 15.34 9.17 -70.91
N ILE A 216 16.43 9.88 -71.22
CA ILE A 216 16.55 10.85 -72.29
C ILE A 216 16.71 10.04 -73.59
N ASP A 217 15.78 10.18 -74.53
CA ASP A 217 16.01 9.80 -75.92
C ASP A 217 15.97 11.04 -76.82
N MET A 218 17.13 11.33 -77.42
CA MET A 218 17.29 12.30 -78.50
C MET A 218 17.15 11.57 -79.85
N SER A 219 15.98 11.69 -80.49
CA SER A 219 15.85 11.40 -81.92
C SER A 219 14.70 12.17 -82.61
N GLN A 220 15.08 13.29 -83.25
CA GLN A 220 14.67 13.84 -84.57
C GLN A 220 13.19 14.04 -85.02
N ARG A 221 13.04 15.18 -85.72
CA ARG A 221 12.01 15.63 -86.71
C ARG A 221 10.77 16.30 -86.08
N ILE A 222 10.36 17.53 -86.41
CA ILE A 222 10.54 18.45 -87.56
C ILE A 222 10.68 19.87 -87.00
#